data_AF-A0A1Y3TRQ2-F1
#
_entry.id   AF-A0A1Y3TRQ2-F1
#
_cell.length_a   1.000
_cell.length_b   1.000
_cell.length_c   1.000
_cell.angle_alpha   90.00
_cell.angle_beta   90.00
_cell.angle_gamma   90.00
#
_symmetry.space_group_name_H-M   'P 1'
#
loop_
_entity.id
_entity.type
_entity.pdbx_description
1 polymer ?
#
loop_
_entity_poly.entity_id
_entity_poly.type
_entity_poly.pdbx_seq_one_letter_code
_entity_poly.pdbx_strand_id
1 'polypeptide(L)'
;MNMKQKKVLCAGLVAAMLMGLVPQTALAAENDILKYDFRTYDTDVSGDGWDWDASGRILTIDGLYVNADESNTNGRECAICLPEDSILYLDGDSEINVDGYGLHAIYAEGDLTVRGNDDLVVRTTSASSSVIYVYRGDINLEDNVFLEVYPEGHVLYVDEARGSDGVVNIYDKAKVEVHDPYDDNFYMMDTDELVKVTYRSPAKPTDEWLNFSEKYDKDYETITFYRKTVVDQPEEPEETPEEPEDKPEETPAETHVFQIKIGETYLVKDDEERIALDAPAYLSEDGYTMLPLRALLNVSKDGVQIDWNQKDKIATITYDDTTVVIPVEGTDKTVTINGEETILVTAPQTVNDRAFLSLRDWCTVTGMSTDALQWDSATKTVTMTVEK
;
A
#
# COMPACT_ATOMS: atom_id res chain seq x y z
N MET A 1 -54.28 -28.79 -20.24
CA MET A 1 -53.54 -29.71 -19.35
C MET A 1 -52.22 -30.06 -20.06
N ASN A 2 -51.13 -29.41 -19.60
CA ASN A 2 -49.70 -29.80 -19.64
C ASN A 2 -49.05 -30.26 -20.97
N MET A 3 -47.87 -29.84 -21.42
CA MET A 3 -46.75 -29.10 -20.81
C MET A 3 -45.81 -28.55 -21.92
N LYS A 4 -45.36 -27.29 -21.73
CA LYS A 4 -44.02 -26.67 -21.94
C LYS A 4 -43.13 -27.16 -23.10
N GLN A 5 -42.93 -26.38 -24.18
CA GLN A 5 -41.94 -25.28 -24.33
C GLN A 5 -40.51 -25.58 -23.83
N LYS A 6 -39.59 -25.81 -24.79
CA LYS A 6 -38.24 -25.21 -24.82
C LYS A 6 -37.93 -24.87 -26.28
N LYS A 7 -38.09 -23.59 -26.65
CA LYS A 7 -37.49 -23.03 -27.86
C LYS A 7 -36.26 -22.25 -27.43
N VAL A 8 -35.13 -22.67 -27.97
CA VAL A 8 -33.88 -21.92 -28.03
C VAL A 8 -34.19 -20.54 -28.62
N LEU A 9 -33.88 -19.48 -27.87
CA LEU A 9 -33.94 -18.11 -28.38
C LEU A 9 -32.55 -17.51 -28.23
N CYS A 10 -31.98 -17.12 -29.36
CA CYS A 10 -30.82 -16.25 -29.46
C CYS A 10 -31.02 -15.00 -28.61
N ALA A 11 -30.03 -14.65 -27.80
CA ALA A 11 -29.87 -13.30 -27.28
C ALA A 11 -28.56 -12.74 -27.87
N GLY A 12 -28.71 -12.06 -29.00
CA GLY A 12 -27.72 -11.09 -29.46
C GLY A 12 -28.08 -9.70 -28.93
N LEU A 13 -27.04 -8.89 -28.71
CA LEU A 13 -27.05 -7.42 -28.69
C LEU A 13 -28.03 -6.72 -27.74
N VAL A 14 -27.50 -6.26 -26.60
CA VAL A 14 -27.82 -4.92 -26.09
C VAL A 14 -26.54 -4.27 -25.56
N ALA A 15 -25.81 -3.61 -26.46
CA ALA A 15 -24.99 -2.46 -26.09
C ALA A 15 -25.97 -1.28 -25.91
N ALA A 16 -26.33 -1.00 -24.66
CA ALA A 16 -27.07 0.21 -24.32
C ALA A 16 -26.05 1.23 -23.81
N MET A 17 -25.71 2.18 -24.69
CA MET A 17 -25.11 3.45 -24.33
C MET A 17 -25.93 4.10 -23.22
N LEU A 18 -25.45 4.04 -21.99
CA LEU A 18 -25.82 4.99 -20.95
C LEU A 18 -24.97 6.24 -21.18
N MET A 19 -25.39 7.06 -22.16
CA MET A 19 -25.10 8.49 -22.16
C MET A 19 -25.90 9.14 -21.02
N GLY A 20 -25.52 8.81 -19.79
CA GLY A 20 -25.88 9.58 -18.61
C GLY A 20 -24.99 10.80 -18.59
N LEU A 21 -25.61 11.98 -18.70
CA LEU A 21 -25.02 13.31 -18.54
C LEU A 21 -23.71 13.31 -17.74
N VAL A 22 -22.59 13.35 -18.46
CA VAL A 22 -21.34 13.87 -17.91
C VAL A 22 -21.64 15.32 -17.52
N PRO A 23 -21.41 15.77 -16.28
CA PRO A 23 -21.42 17.19 -16.00
C PRO A 23 -20.31 17.83 -16.84
N GLN A 24 -20.69 18.39 -17.98
CA GLN A 24 -19.83 19.25 -18.79
C GLN A 24 -19.65 20.60 -18.08
N THR A 25 -18.97 20.59 -16.95
CA THR A 25 -18.30 21.75 -16.34
C THR A 25 -17.21 21.26 -15.39
N ALA A 26 -16.21 20.54 -15.92
CA ALA A 26 -14.84 20.82 -15.52
C ALA A 26 -14.28 21.69 -16.65
N LEU A 27 -14.28 23.01 -16.47
CA LEU A 27 -13.29 23.82 -17.17
C LEU A 27 -11.95 23.14 -16.90
N ALA A 28 -11.17 22.86 -17.94
CA ALA A 28 -9.79 22.43 -17.78
C ALA A 28 -9.13 23.40 -16.80
N ALA A 29 -9.04 22.99 -15.53
CA ALA A 29 -8.12 23.61 -14.60
C ALA A 29 -6.77 23.55 -15.32
N GLU A 30 -5.97 24.60 -15.21
CA GLU A 30 -4.59 24.52 -15.65
C GLU A 30 -3.98 23.26 -15.01
N ASN A 31 -3.80 22.21 -15.83
CA ASN A 31 -2.98 21.06 -15.52
C ASN A 31 -1.52 21.50 -15.62
N ASP A 32 -1.17 22.54 -14.84
CA ASP A 32 0.20 22.93 -14.64
C ASP A 32 0.82 21.83 -13.80
N ILE A 33 1.34 20.81 -14.48
CA ILE A 33 1.96 19.67 -13.83
C ILE A 33 3.18 20.08 -13.00
N LEU A 34 3.68 21.32 -13.14
CA LEU A 34 4.77 21.84 -12.30
C LEU A 34 4.38 21.87 -10.83
N LYS A 35 3.08 21.93 -10.50
CA LYS A 35 2.59 21.88 -9.12
C LYS A 35 2.81 20.54 -8.42
N TYR A 36 3.11 19.48 -9.17
CA TYR A 36 3.34 18.11 -8.68
C TYR A 36 4.83 17.77 -8.49
N ASP A 37 5.69 18.79 -8.35
CA ASP A 37 7.09 18.61 -7.93
C ASP A 37 7.23 18.81 -6.42
N PHE A 38 7.00 17.73 -5.68
CA PHE A 38 6.93 17.74 -4.21
C PHE A 38 8.30 17.91 -3.54
N ARG A 39 9.39 17.74 -4.29
CA ARG A 39 10.75 18.06 -3.84
C ARG A 39 10.93 19.55 -3.53
N THR A 40 10.04 20.39 -4.04
CA THR A 40 10.11 21.86 -3.88
C THR A 40 9.30 22.38 -2.69
N TYR A 41 8.47 21.55 -2.06
CA TYR A 41 7.64 21.94 -0.93
C TYR A 41 8.28 21.53 0.40
N ASP A 42 8.62 22.51 1.23
CA ASP A 42 9.15 22.32 2.60
C ASP A 42 8.08 22.51 3.68
N THR A 43 6.83 22.75 3.28
CA THR A 43 5.67 22.91 4.17
C THR A 43 4.45 22.18 3.62
N ASP A 44 3.52 21.83 4.50
CA ASP A 44 2.25 21.22 4.12
C ASP A 44 1.49 22.11 3.13
N VAL A 45 1.05 21.52 2.02
CA VAL A 45 0.32 22.19 0.95
C VAL A 45 -0.75 21.27 0.36
N SER A 46 -1.84 21.86 -0.12
CA SER A 46 -2.99 21.13 -0.64
C SER A 46 -3.39 21.66 -2.01
N GLY A 47 -3.97 20.81 -2.83
CA GLY A 47 -4.54 21.17 -4.11
C GLY A 47 -5.80 20.38 -4.43
N ASP A 48 -6.21 20.46 -5.70
CA ASP A 48 -7.38 19.73 -6.19
C ASP A 48 -7.04 18.23 -6.33
N GLY A 49 -7.60 17.42 -5.44
CA GLY A 49 -7.41 15.98 -5.37
C GLY A 49 -6.09 15.49 -4.78
N TRP A 50 -5.35 16.36 -4.08
CA TRP A 50 -4.10 15.95 -3.42
C TRP A 50 -3.74 16.82 -2.21
N ASP A 51 -3.06 16.20 -1.26
CA ASP A 51 -2.51 16.82 -0.05
C ASP A 51 -1.05 16.37 0.16
N TRP A 52 -0.15 17.30 0.46
CA TRP A 52 1.24 17.03 0.80
C TRP A 52 1.50 17.34 2.27
N ASP A 53 1.92 16.34 3.04
CA ASP A 53 2.53 16.50 4.36
C ASP A 53 4.05 16.53 4.18
N ALA A 54 4.65 17.72 4.31
CA ALA A 54 6.08 17.89 4.10
C ALA A 54 6.92 17.22 5.20
N SER A 55 6.37 17.11 6.41
CA SER A 55 7.06 16.52 7.55
C SER A 55 7.12 15.00 7.47
N GLY A 56 6.04 14.37 7.01
CA GLY A 56 5.96 12.92 6.79
C GLY A 56 6.38 12.49 5.38
N ARG A 57 6.61 13.45 4.47
CA ARG A 57 6.80 13.21 3.03
C ARG A 57 5.69 12.36 2.43
N ILE A 58 4.45 12.63 2.85
CA ILE A 58 3.26 11.89 2.42
C ILE A 58 2.53 12.73 1.39
N LEU A 59 2.45 12.23 0.16
CA LEU A 59 1.50 12.68 -0.84
C LEU A 59 0.25 11.82 -0.74
N THR A 60 -0.85 12.39 -0.28
CA THR A 60 -2.18 11.77 -0.40
C THR A 60 -2.83 12.22 -1.68
N ILE A 61 -3.41 11.28 -2.43
CA ILE A 61 -4.23 11.55 -3.61
C ILE A 61 -5.63 10.96 -3.43
N ASP A 62 -6.63 11.76 -3.77
CA ASP A 62 -8.06 11.41 -3.71
C ASP A 62 -8.74 12.12 -4.89
N GLY A 63 -9.15 11.36 -5.92
CA GLY A 63 -9.74 11.95 -7.11
C GLY A 63 -8.75 12.75 -7.98
N LEU A 64 -7.44 12.51 -7.85
CA LEU A 64 -6.43 13.23 -8.62
C LEU A 64 -6.49 12.83 -10.09
N TYR A 65 -6.55 13.82 -10.98
CA TYR A 65 -6.39 13.61 -12.42
C TYR A 65 -5.18 14.38 -12.96
N VAL A 66 -4.19 13.65 -13.49
CA VAL A 66 -2.98 14.23 -14.09
C VAL A 66 -2.89 13.85 -15.57
N ASN A 67 -2.56 14.83 -16.41
CA ASN A 67 -2.19 14.60 -17.80
C ASN A 67 -0.87 15.35 -18.07
N ALA A 68 0.19 14.60 -18.36
CA ALA A 68 1.54 15.10 -18.57
C ALA A 68 2.04 14.73 -19.96
N ASP A 69 2.56 15.71 -20.69
CA ASP A 69 3.16 15.51 -22.00
C ASP A 69 4.37 16.44 -22.22
N GLU A 70 5.13 16.22 -23.29
CA GLU A 70 6.33 17.02 -23.60
C GLU A 70 6.07 18.54 -23.69
N SER A 71 4.83 18.97 -23.93
CA SER A 71 4.45 20.39 -24.03
C SER A 71 4.23 21.06 -22.67
N ASN A 72 3.95 20.31 -21.61
CA ASN A 72 3.64 20.85 -20.28
C ASN A 72 4.65 20.47 -19.18
N THR A 73 5.58 19.55 -19.43
CA THR A 73 6.60 19.12 -18.46
C THR A 73 7.72 20.13 -18.24
N ASN A 74 7.90 21.07 -19.18
CA ASN A 74 9.01 22.02 -19.19
C ASN A 74 10.39 21.32 -19.07
N GLY A 75 10.52 20.15 -19.71
CA GLY A 75 11.76 19.36 -19.72
C GLY A 75 11.96 18.46 -18.50
N ARG A 76 10.95 18.30 -17.64
CA ARG A 76 10.94 17.27 -16.59
C ARG A 76 10.71 15.88 -17.18
N GLU A 77 11.26 14.90 -16.48
CA GLU A 77 11.17 13.46 -16.79
C GLU A 77 10.07 12.77 -15.97
N CYS A 78 9.24 13.52 -15.23
CA CYS A 78 8.14 12.97 -14.44
C CYS A 78 6.87 13.85 -14.44
N ALA A 79 5.70 13.20 -14.29
CA ALA A 79 4.43 13.88 -14.02
C ALA A 79 4.31 14.25 -12.54
N ILE A 80 4.57 13.29 -11.64
CA ILE A 80 4.68 13.49 -10.18
C ILE A 80 6.14 13.22 -9.78
N CYS A 81 6.76 14.15 -9.06
CA CYS A 81 8.14 14.04 -8.62
C CYS A 81 8.21 14.15 -7.09
N LEU A 82 8.71 13.10 -6.43
CA LEU A 82 8.75 12.93 -4.98
C LEU A 82 10.20 12.96 -4.47
N PRO A 83 10.46 13.54 -3.28
CA PRO A 83 11.78 13.49 -2.63
C PRO A 83 12.12 12.08 -2.11
N GLU A 84 13.31 11.93 -1.54
CA GLU A 84 13.73 10.69 -0.88
C GLU A 84 12.79 10.28 0.25
N ASP A 85 12.59 8.97 0.42
CA ASP A 85 11.80 8.36 1.50
C ASP A 85 10.36 8.90 1.54
N SER A 86 9.69 8.86 0.40
CA SER A 86 8.33 9.39 0.22
C SER A 86 7.26 8.30 0.30
N ILE A 87 6.06 8.72 0.67
CA ILE A 87 4.87 7.87 0.66
C ILE A 87 3.85 8.46 -0.29
N LEU A 88 3.33 7.61 -1.18
CA LEU A 88 2.13 7.89 -1.95
C LEU A 88 0.95 7.15 -1.30
N TYR A 89 0.01 7.91 -0.75
CA TYR A 89 -1.18 7.36 -0.09
C TYR A 89 -2.40 7.51 -1.01
N LEU A 90 -3.01 6.39 -1.40
CA LEU A 90 -4.22 6.33 -2.22
C LEU A 90 -5.45 6.33 -1.31
N ASP A 91 -6.19 7.44 -1.30
CA ASP A 91 -7.40 7.66 -0.47
C ASP A 91 -8.66 7.88 -1.33
N GLY A 92 -8.53 7.70 -2.65
CA GLY A 92 -9.62 7.74 -3.61
C GLY A 92 -9.13 7.53 -5.04
N ASP A 93 -10.03 7.03 -5.89
CA ASP A 93 -9.75 6.68 -7.28
C ASP A 93 -9.07 7.83 -8.03
N SER A 94 -7.85 7.58 -8.51
CA SER A 94 -7.03 8.60 -9.17
C SER A 94 -6.51 8.11 -10.52
N GLU A 95 -6.15 9.04 -11.41
CA GLU A 95 -5.70 8.73 -12.76
C GLU A 95 -4.51 9.61 -13.19
N ILE A 96 -3.47 8.97 -13.75
CA ILE A 96 -2.30 9.63 -14.31
C ILE A 96 -2.09 9.17 -15.75
N ASN A 97 -2.15 10.12 -16.68
CA ASN A 97 -1.85 9.89 -18.10
C ASN A 97 -0.55 10.58 -18.48
N VAL A 98 0.34 9.85 -19.14
CA VAL A 98 1.66 10.33 -19.54
C VAL A 98 1.92 10.06 -21.01
N ASP A 99 2.19 11.12 -21.76
CA ASP A 99 2.55 11.08 -23.18
C ASP A 99 3.87 11.80 -23.46
N GLY A 100 4.98 11.08 -23.41
CA GLY A 100 6.29 11.66 -23.71
C GLY A 100 7.44 10.68 -23.62
N TYR A 101 8.50 10.95 -24.40
CA TYR A 101 9.70 10.14 -24.36
C TYR A 101 10.49 10.37 -23.06
N GLY A 102 10.78 9.31 -22.32
CA GLY A 102 11.48 9.37 -21.04
C GLY A 102 10.69 10.08 -19.94
N LEU A 103 9.36 10.18 -20.08
CA LEU A 103 8.48 10.80 -19.10
C LEU A 103 7.84 9.71 -18.24
N HIS A 104 8.17 9.67 -16.95
CA HIS A 104 7.64 8.72 -15.97
C HIS A 104 6.36 9.28 -15.32
N ALA A 105 5.42 8.42 -14.92
CA ALA A 105 4.22 8.88 -14.22
C ALA A 105 4.55 9.33 -12.80
N ILE A 106 5.21 8.46 -12.03
CA ILE A 106 5.68 8.78 -10.68
C ILE A 106 7.19 8.57 -10.65
N TYR A 107 7.91 9.57 -10.16
CA TYR A 107 9.34 9.51 -9.89
C TYR A 107 9.60 9.80 -8.41
N ALA A 108 10.44 9.01 -7.76
CA ALA A 108 10.90 9.27 -6.39
C ALA A 108 12.43 9.19 -6.26
N GLU A 109 12.99 10.10 -5.46
CA GLU A 109 14.44 10.17 -5.17
C GLU A 109 14.87 9.25 -4.03
N GLY A 110 14.54 7.96 -4.03
CA GLY A 110 14.88 7.05 -2.93
C GLY A 110 13.71 6.13 -2.67
N ASP A 111 13.57 5.66 -1.44
CA ASP A 111 12.51 4.69 -1.12
C ASP A 111 11.13 5.31 -1.39
N LEU A 112 10.27 4.55 -2.05
CA LEU A 112 8.88 4.90 -2.29
C LEU A 112 7.97 3.81 -1.77
N THR A 113 7.09 4.18 -0.85
CA THR A 113 6.00 3.33 -0.39
C THR A 113 4.69 3.83 -0.98
N VAL A 114 3.98 2.98 -1.72
CA VAL A 114 2.61 3.23 -2.17
C VAL A 114 1.67 2.39 -1.31
N ARG A 115 0.72 3.05 -0.64
CA ARG A 115 -0.19 2.38 0.31
C ARG A 115 -1.56 3.05 0.33
N GLY A 116 -2.52 2.49 1.04
CA GLY A 116 -3.92 2.92 1.01
C GLY A 116 -4.87 1.83 0.53
N ASN A 117 -6.12 2.19 0.27
CA ASN A 117 -7.19 1.22 0.00
C ASN A 117 -7.91 1.45 -1.33
N ASP A 118 -7.39 2.34 -2.17
CA ASP A 118 -8.04 2.80 -3.39
C ASP A 118 -7.17 2.57 -4.64
N ASP A 119 -7.80 2.84 -5.79
CA ASP A 119 -7.27 2.49 -7.09
C ASP A 119 -6.49 3.67 -7.71
N LEU A 120 -5.38 3.36 -8.37
CA LEU A 120 -4.66 4.31 -9.21
C LEU A 120 -4.51 3.75 -10.63
N VAL A 121 -5.13 4.44 -11.59
CA VAL A 121 -5.04 4.12 -13.01
C VAL A 121 -3.89 4.89 -13.64
N VAL A 122 -2.96 4.20 -14.30
CA VAL A 122 -1.81 4.85 -14.95
C VAL A 122 -1.65 4.41 -16.40
N ARG A 123 -1.46 5.38 -17.30
CA ARG A 123 -1.22 5.13 -18.73
C ARG A 123 0.09 5.79 -19.17
N THR A 124 0.96 5.03 -19.84
CA THR A 124 2.20 5.56 -20.41
C THR A 124 2.31 5.14 -21.87
N THR A 125 2.70 6.05 -22.76
CA THR A 125 2.72 5.86 -24.23
C THR A 125 4.14 5.75 -24.82
N SER A 126 5.13 5.45 -23.99
CA SER A 126 6.50 5.27 -24.46
C SER A 126 7.19 4.07 -23.80
N ALA A 127 7.90 3.30 -24.60
CA ALA A 127 8.80 2.23 -24.14
C ALA A 127 9.92 2.70 -23.19
N SER A 128 10.17 4.01 -23.11
CA SER A 128 11.15 4.61 -22.19
C SER A 128 10.54 5.19 -20.92
N SER A 129 9.20 5.22 -20.83
CA SER A 129 8.47 5.67 -19.66
C SER A 129 8.38 4.57 -18.61
N SER A 130 8.01 4.98 -17.40
CA SER A 130 7.72 4.03 -16.32
C SER A 130 6.49 4.50 -15.55
N VAL A 131 5.69 3.55 -15.06
CA VAL A 131 4.58 3.86 -14.15
C VAL A 131 5.16 4.41 -12.83
N ILE A 132 6.04 3.63 -12.20
CA ILE A 132 6.83 4.06 -11.05
C ILE A 132 8.31 3.96 -11.39
N TYR A 133 9.03 5.05 -11.20
CA TYR A 133 10.48 5.14 -11.27
C TYR A 133 11.04 5.55 -9.91
N VAL A 134 11.96 4.77 -9.37
CA VAL A 134 12.68 5.06 -8.12
C VAL A 134 14.16 5.16 -8.40
N TYR A 135 14.78 6.27 -8.00
CA TYR A 135 16.23 6.43 -8.06
C TYR A 135 16.86 6.11 -6.71
N ARG A 136 17.66 5.03 -6.65
CA ARG A 136 18.49 4.64 -5.50
C ARG A 136 17.74 4.33 -4.20
N GLY A 137 16.57 3.73 -4.31
CA GLY A 137 15.82 3.19 -3.18
C GLY A 137 15.02 1.95 -3.58
N ASP A 138 14.07 1.61 -2.72
CA ASP A 138 13.19 0.46 -2.89
C ASP A 138 11.75 0.90 -3.23
N ILE A 139 10.98 0.03 -3.89
CA ILE A 139 9.54 0.20 -4.13
C ILE A 139 8.79 -0.76 -3.20
N ASN A 140 7.88 -0.22 -2.39
CA ASN A 140 7.01 -1.00 -1.52
C ASN A 140 5.54 -0.72 -1.87
N LEU A 141 4.79 -1.75 -2.23
CA LEU A 141 3.33 -1.67 -2.40
C LEU A 141 2.67 -2.37 -1.20
N GLU A 142 1.80 -1.67 -0.49
CA GLU A 142 1.23 -2.10 0.79
C GLU A 142 -0.30 -1.96 0.84
N ASP A 143 -0.90 -2.48 1.91
CA ASP A 143 -2.32 -2.40 2.21
C ASP A 143 -3.18 -3.07 1.11
N ASN A 144 -4.21 -2.37 0.60
CA ASN A 144 -5.12 -2.85 -0.43
C ASN A 144 -4.96 -2.09 -1.75
N VAL A 145 -3.83 -1.41 -1.97
CA VAL A 145 -3.58 -0.63 -3.18
C VAL A 145 -3.79 -1.47 -4.44
N PHE A 146 -4.53 -0.91 -5.38
CA PHE A 146 -4.68 -1.47 -6.71
C PHE A 146 -4.14 -0.51 -7.78
N LEU A 147 -3.06 -0.91 -8.43
CA LEU A 147 -2.54 -0.18 -9.60
C LEU A 147 -3.08 -0.84 -10.89
N GLU A 148 -3.96 -0.14 -11.60
CA GLU A 148 -4.43 -0.55 -12.92
C GLU A 148 -3.60 0.17 -13.99
N VAL A 149 -2.72 -0.56 -14.69
CA VAL A 149 -1.69 0.07 -15.52
C VAL A 149 -1.76 -0.34 -16.98
N TYR A 150 -1.55 0.63 -17.86
CA TYR A 150 -1.47 0.47 -19.31
C TYR A 150 -0.10 0.97 -19.78
N PRO A 151 0.97 0.19 -19.56
CA PRO A 151 2.33 0.60 -19.87
C PRO A 151 2.74 0.27 -21.31
N GLU A 152 3.46 1.18 -21.97
CA GLU A 152 4.30 0.81 -23.11
C GLU A 152 5.75 0.48 -22.72
N GLY A 153 6.20 0.98 -21.55
CA GLY A 153 7.55 0.79 -21.02
C GLY A 153 7.56 -0.07 -19.76
N HIS A 154 8.29 0.39 -18.74
CA HIS A 154 8.40 -0.33 -17.47
C HIS A 154 7.19 -0.03 -16.56
N VAL A 155 6.75 -1.00 -15.78
CA VAL A 155 5.78 -0.76 -14.70
C VAL A 155 6.52 -0.27 -13.48
N LEU A 156 7.42 -1.10 -12.94
CA LEU A 156 8.22 -0.75 -11.76
C LEU A 156 9.69 -0.69 -12.17
N TYR A 157 10.30 0.48 -12.05
CA TYR A 157 11.72 0.66 -12.37
C TYR A 157 12.47 1.23 -11.17
N VAL A 158 13.42 0.46 -10.64
CA VAL A 158 14.44 0.95 -9.70
C VAL A 158 15.77 1.16 -10.43
N ASP A 159 16.28 2.38 -10.42
CA ASP A 159 17.60 2.72 -10.94
C ASP A 159 18.64 2.84 -9.83
N GLU A 160 19.83 2.25 -10.03
CA GLU A 160 20.93 2.24 -9.07
C GLU A 160 20.56 1.71 -7.66
N ALA A 161 19.83 0.60 -7.58
CA ALA A 161 19.46 -0.05 -6.32
C ALA A 161 20.68 -0.23 -5.38
N ARG A 162 20.44 -0.01 -4.08
CA ARG A 162 21.46 -0.01 -3.02
C ARG A 162 21.33 -1.15 -2.01
N GLY A 163 20.16 -1.76 -1.88
CA GLY A 163 19.87 -2.86 -0.96
C GLY A 163 20.42 -4.22 -1.41
N SER A 164 20.41 -5.20 -0.49
CA SER A 164 20.73 -6.60 -0.78
C SER A 164 19.50 -7.50 -0.90
N ASP A 165 18.37 -7.09 -0.32
CA ASP A 165 17.15 -7.89 -0.21
C ASP A 165 15.92 -6.97 -0.38
N GLY A 166 14.90 -7.39 -1.14
CA GLY A 166 13.62 -6.68 -1.24
C GLY A 166 13.69 -5.28 -1.83
N VAL A 167 14.06 -5.16 -3.11
CA VAL A 167 14.11 -3.87 -3.84
C VAL A 167 12.74 -3.50 -4.42
N VAL A 168 11.94 -4.50 -4.79
CA VAL A 168 10.55 -4.33 -5.21
C VAL A 168 9.70 -5.31 -4.42
N ASN A 169 8.80 -4.78 -3.58
CA ASN A 169 8.01 -5.56 -2.65
C ASN A 169 6.53 -5.31 -2.85
N ILE A 170 5.75 -6.40 -2.82
CA ILE A 170 4.29 -6.34 -2.75
C ILE A 170 3.85 -7.09 -1.50
N TYR A 171 3.23 -6.36 -0.58
CA TYR A 171 2.75 -6.84 0.70
C TYR A 171 1.21 -6.91 0.74
N ASP A 172 0.69 -7.51 1.81
CA ASP A 172 -0.74 -7.58 2.11
C ASP A 172 -1.59 -8.06 0.92
N LYS A 173 -2.53 -7.22 0.47
CA LYS A 173 -3.44 -7.44 -0.66
C LYS A 173 -3.15 -6.49 -1.83
N ALA A 174 -2.08 -5.71 -1.74
CA ALA A 174 -1.66 -4.83 -2.81
C ALA A 174 -1.46 -5.62 -4.10
N LYS A 175 -1.89 -5.05 -5.22
CA LYS A 175 -1.78 -5.68 -6.53
C LYS A 175 -1.55 -4.67 -7.63
N VAL A 176 -0.87 -5.12 -8.67
CA VAL A 176 -0.71 -4.38 -9.93
C VAL A 176 -1.30 -5.23 -11.04
N GLU A 177 -2.25 -4.70 -11.79
CA GLU A 177 -2.80 -5.35 -12.99
C GLU A 177 -2.32 -4.60 -14.22
N VAL A 178 -1.46 -5.27 -14.97
CA VAL A 178 -0.88 -4.79 -16.21
C VAL A 178 -1.81 -5.20 -17.34
N HIS A 179 -2.37 -4.22 -18.03
CA HIS A 179 -3.15 -4.40 -19.24
C HIS A 179 -2.29 -4.16 -20.47
N ASP A 180 -2.52 -4.97 -21.50
CA ASP A 180 -1.93 -4.72 -22.81
C ASP A 180 -2.48 -3.41 -23.40
N PRO A 181 -1.64 -2.39 -23.66
CA PRO A 181 -2.09 -1.14 -24.25
C PRO A 181 -2.64 -1.30 -25.68
N TYR A 182 -2.37 -2.42 -26.36
CA TYR A 182 -2.70 -2.64 -27.77
C TYR A 182 -3.72 -3.75 -28.03
N ASP A 183 -4.17 -4.49 -27.02
CA ASP A 183 -5.11 -5.63 -27.17
C ASP A 183 -4.60 -6.64 -28.20
N ASP A 184 -3.28 -6.91 -28.16
CA ASP A 184 -2.55 -7.80 -29.06
C ASP A 184 -1.84 -8.95 -28.34
N ASN A 185 -2.28 -9.24 -27.10
CA ASN A 185 -1.75 -10.27 -26.22
C ASN A 185 -0.25 -10.04 -25.89
N PHE A 186 0.11 -8.80 -25.57
CA PHE A 186 1.46 -8.31 -25.28
C PHE A 186 2.48 -8.64 -26.39
N TYR A 187 2.04 -8.78 -27.64
CA TYR A 187 2.89 -9.28 -28.72
C TYR A 187 4.08 -8.35 -29.01
N MET A 188 3.87 -7.05 -28.87
CA MET A 188 4.89 -6.02 -29.08
C MET A 188 5.67 -5.66 -27.81
N MET A 189 5.33 -6.25 -26.66
CA MET A 189 5.88 -5.89 -25.36
C MET A 189 6.83 -6.98 -24.84
N ASP A 190 7.98 -6.57 -24.32
CA ASP A 190 8.87 -7.48 -23.60
C ASP A 190 8.41 -7.59 -22.14
N THR A 191 7.62 -8.62 -21.84
CA THR A 191 7.04 -8.80 -20.50
C THR A 191 8.10 -9.02 -19.43
N ASP A 192 9.29 -9.51 -19.80
CA ASP A 192 10.41 -9.70 -18.88
C ASP A 192 11.01 -8.35 -18.41
N GLU A 193 10.71 -7.24 -19.10
CA GLU A 193 11.14 -5.89 -18.76
C GLU A 193 10.03 -5.06 -18.08
N LEU A 194 8.89 -5.65 -17.70
CA LEU A 194 7.85 -4.93 -16.95
C LEU A 194 8.34 -4.45 -15.59
N VAL A 195 9.22 -5.21 -14.95
CA VAL A 195 9.92 -4.80 -13.73
C VAL A 195 11.41 -4.77 -14.01
N LYS A 196 12.02 -3.60 -13.80
CA LYS A 196 13.43 -3.38 -14.07
C LYS A 196 14.15 -2.92 -12.82
N VAL A 197 15.30 -3.53 -12.57
CA VAL A 197 16.21 -3.07 -11.52
C VAL A 197 17.61 -2.95 -12.09
N THR A 198 18.16 -1.74 -12.12
CA THR A 198 19.60 -1.54 -12.33
C THR A 198 20.28 -1.37 -10.97
N TYR A 199 21.58 -1.64 -10.94
CA TYR A 199 22.30 -1.78 -9.69
C TYR A 199 23.59 -0.97 -9.69
N ARG A 200 23.95 -0.48 -8.51
CA ARG A 200 25.27 0.08 -8.29
C ARG A 200 26.25 -1.04 -7.98
N SER A 201 27.30 -1.18 -8.77
CA SER A 201 28.37 -2.16 -8.51
C SER A 201 28.89 -2.04 -7.07
N PRO A 202 28.94 -3.13 -6.28
CA PRO A 202 28.91 -4.54 -6.73
C PRO A 202 27.57 -5.27 -6.58
N ALA A 203 26.49 -4.60 -6.15
CA ALA A 203 25.18 -5.24 -5.99
C ALA A 203 24.76 -5.86 -7.33
N LYS A 204 24.17 -7.05 -7.36
CA LYS A 204 23.66 -7.66 -8.59
C LYS A 204 22.24 -8.15 -8.29
N PRO A 205 21.29 -7.94 -9.21
CA PRO A 205 19.92 -8.38 -9.03
C PRO A 205 19.87 -9.89 -8.89
N THR A 206 19.07 -10.34 -7.93
CA THR A 206 18.72 -11.73 -7.65
C THR A 206 17.20 -11.84 -7.56
N ASP A 207 16.66 -13.06 -7.61
CA ASP A 207 15.23 -13.29 -7.42
C ASP A 207 14.73 -12.87 -6.01
N GLU A 208 15.65 -12.70 -5.05
CA GLU A 208 15.36 -12.20 -3.69
C GLU A 208 15.15 -10.68 -3.66
N TRP A 209 15.51 -9.96 -4.74
CA TRP A 209 15.21 -8.52 -4.88
C TRP A 209 13.76 -8.27 -5.27
N LEU A 210 13.11 -9.27 -5.86
CA LEU A 210 11.71 -9.19 -6.28
C LEU A 210 10.87 -10.03 -5.31
N ASN A 211 10.19 -9.34 -4.39
CA ASN A 211 9.33 -9.95 -3.39
C ASN A 211 7.86 -9.87 -3.80
N PHE A 212 7.54 -10.44 -4.96
CA PHE A 212 6.19 -10.63 -5.45
C PHE A 212 6.10 -11.90 -6.29
N SER A 213 4.88 -12.30 -6.63
CA SER A 213 4.57 -13.33 -7.62
C SER A 213 3.81 -12.71 -8.77
N GLU A 214 3.96 -13.29 -9.95
CA GLU A 214 3.29 -12.87 -11.16
C GLU A 214 2.37 -13.97 -11.69
N LYS A 215 1.27 -13.57 -12.32
CA LYS A 215 0.36 -14.49 -13.01
C LYS A 215 -0.11 -13.83 -14.29
N TYR A 216 0.01 -14.54 -15.41
CA TYR A 216 -0.54 -14.15 -16.69
C TYR A 216 -1.91 -14.80 -16.91
N ASP A 217 -2.92 -13.99 -17.20
CA ASP A 217 -4.24 -14.42 -17.63
C ASP A 217 -4.45 -14.10 -19.11
N LYS A 218 -4.53 -15.16 -19.92
CA LYS A 218 -4.67 -15.03 -21.37
C LYS A 218 -6.08 -14.63 -21.80
N ASP A 219 -7.11 -14.99 -21.03
CA ASP A 219 -8.49 -14.71 -21.44
C ASP A 219 -8.83 -13.23 -21.26
N TYR A 220 -8.13 -12.56 -20.33
CA TYR A 220 -8.26 -11.13 -20.06
C TYR A 220 -7.10 -10.29 -20.59
N GLU A 221 -6.06 -10.93 -21.13
CA GLU A 221 -4.82 -10.28 -21.58
C GLU A 221 -4.20 -9.40 -20.48
N THR A 222 -4.13 -9.94 -19.27
CA THR A 222 -3.59 -9.24 -18.09
C THR A 222 -2.42 -9.99 -17.45
N ILE A 223 -1.48 -9.23 -16.91
CA ILE A 223 -0.43 -9.75 -16.01
C ILE A 223 -0.66 -9.14 -14.63
N THR A 224 -0.82 -9.98 -13.61
CA THR A 224 -1.02 -9.51 -12.22
C THR A 224 0.25 -9.72 -11.41
N PHE A 225 0.75 -8.67 -10.78
CA PHE A 225 1.73 -8.75 -9.70
C PHE A 225 1.01 -8.73 -8.36
N TYR A 226 1.32 -9.68 -7.49
CA TYR A 226 0.69 -9.84 -6.18
C TYR A 226 1.71 -10.35 -5.16
N ARG A 227 1.37 -10.25 -3.88
CA ARG A 227 2.23 -10.72 -2.79
C ARG A 227 2.74 -12.16 -3.02
N LYS A 228 4.05 -12.36 -2.80
CA LYS A 228 4.67 -13.68 -2.84
C LYS A 228 4.18 -14.53 -1.65
N THR A 229 3.60 -15.69 -1.92
CA THR A 229 3.26 -16.66 -0.87
C THR A 229 4.44 -17.59 -0.64
N VAL A 230 5.00 -17.59 0.58
CA VAL A 230 5.96 -18.63 0.98
C VAL A 230 5.12 -19.89 1.15
N VAL A 231 5.17 -20.79 0.17
CA VAL A 231 4.42 -22.05 0.21
C VAL A 231 4.93 -22.87 1.39
N ASP A 232 4.16 -22.88 2.47
CA ASP A 232 4.01 -24.07 3.31
C ASP A 232 2.51 -24.33 3.49
N GLN A 233 2.09 -25.42 2.85
CA GLN A 233 0.75 -25.98 2.69
C GLN A 233 -0.09 -25.43 1.52
N PRO A 234 -0.66 -26.34 0.68
CA PRO A 234 -1.54 -25.93 -0.40
C PRO A 234 -2.81 -25.34 0.20
N GLU A 235 -3.18 -24.13 -0.23
CA GLU A 235 -4.55 -23.66 -0.08
C GLU A 235 -5.46 -24.70 -0.75
N GLU A 236 -6.29 -25.37 0.05
CA GLU A 236 -7.36 -26.21 -0.48
C GLU A 236 -8.26 -25.33 -1.36
N PRO A 237 -8.67 -25.81 -2.55
CA PRO A 237 -9.56 -25.05 -3.40
C PRO A 237 -10.84 -24.76 -2.63
N GLU A 238 -11.29 -23.50 -2.66
CA GLU A 238 -12.57 -23.09 -2.07
C GLU A 238 -13.68 -24.03 -2.52
N GLU A 239 -14.12 -24.92 -1.62
CA GLU A 239 -15.28 -25.74 -1.87
C GLU A 239 -16.52 -24.84 -1.79
N THR A 240 -17.28 -24.88 -2.88
CA THR A 240 -18.67 -24.42 -3.00
C THR A 240 -19.42 -24.55 -1.67
N PRO A 241 -20.09 -23.51 -1.17
CA PRO A 241 -20.76 -23.58 0.14
C PRO A 241 -21.90 -24.59 0.11
N GLU A 242 -21.71 -25.72 0.81
CA GLU A 242 -22.81 -26.59 1.23
C GLU A 242 -23.59 -25.93 2.39
N GLU A 243 -24.90 -26.13 2.37
CA GLU A 243 -25.88 -25.61 3.35
C GLU A 243 -25.42 -25.85 4.81
N PRO A 244 -25.60 -24.87 5.72
CA PRO A 244 -25.05 -24.98 7.08
C PRO A 244 -25.79 -26.03 7.91
N GLU A 245 -25.07 -27.07 8.35
CA GLU A 245 -25.44 -27.86 9.54
C GLU A 245 -25.17 -27.03 10.81
N ASP A 246 -26.12 -27.04 11.74
CA ASP A 246 -26.15 -26.30 13.01
C ASP A 246 -24.79 -26.30 13.75
N LYS A 247 -24.04 -25.20 13.61
CA LYS A 247 -22.98 -24.82 14.56
C LYS A 247 -23.62 -24.15 15.79
N PRO A 248 -23.08 -24.36 17.00
CA PRO A 248 -23.52 -23.60 18.17
C PRO A 248 -23.31 -22.10 17.93
N GLU A 249 -24.31 -21.30 18.31
CA GLU A 249 -24.29 -19.83 18.27
C GLU A 249 -23.02 -19.30 18.95
N GLU A 250 -22.02 -18.90 18.15
CA GLU A 250 -20.94 -18.04 18.62
C GLU A 250 -21.56 -16.70 18.98
N THR A 251 -21.26 -16.21 20.18
CA THR A 251 -21.67 -14.87 20.58
C THR A 251 -20.98 -13.89 19.62
N PRO A 252 -21.69 -12.91 19.00
CA PRO A 252 -21.04 -11.98 18.09
C PRO A 252 -19.88 -11.28 18.80
N ALA A 253 -18.68 -11.32 18.21
CA ALA A 253 -17.52 -10.60 18.71
C ALA A 253 -17.85 -9.10 18.80
N GLU A 254 -17.38 -8.43 19.86
CA GLU A 254 -17.65 -7.01 20.05
C GLU A 254 -16.62 -6.20 19.26
N THR A 255 -17.05 -5.43 18.27
CA THR A 255 -16.16 -4.59 17.46
C THR A 255 -16.03 -3.20 18.07
N HIS A 256 -14.79 -2.73 18.24
CA HIS A 256 -14.46 -1.39 18.72
C HIS A 256 -13.62 -0.61 17.70
N VAL A 257 -13.84 0.71 17.64
CA VAL A 257 -13.10 1.62 16.77
C VAL A 257 -12.19 2.51 17.61
N PHE A 258 -10.92 2.60 17.23
CA PHE A 258 -9.92 3.43 17.91
C PHE A 258 -9.39 4.50 16.96
N GLN A 259 -9.48 5.76 17.35
CA GLN A 259 -8.90 6.90 16.62
C GLN A 259 -7.64 7.36 17.33
N ILE A 260 -6.52 7.34 16.62
CA ILE A 260 -5.21 7.78 17.11
C ILE A 260 -4.75 8.96 16.27
N LYS A 261 -4.74 10.15 16.88
CA LYS A 261 -4.29 11.37 16.23
C LYS A 261 -2.82 11.64 16.53
N ILE A 262 -2.04 11.93 15.49
CA ILE A 262 -0.61 12.23 15.61
C ILE A 262 -0.39 13.47 16.49
N GLY A 263 0.56 13.36 17.43
CA GLY A 263 0.92 14.41 18.38
C GLY A 263 0.07 14.49 19.64
N GLU A 264 -1.08 13.81 19.68
CA GLU A 264 -1.95 13.78 20.87
C GLU A 264 -1.47 12.75 21.90
N THR A 265 -1.71 13.02 23.18
CA THR A 265 -1.39 12.11 24.30
C THR A 265 -2.60 11.29 24.76
N TYR A 266 -3.54 11.03 23.86
CA TYR A 266 -4.69 10.16 24.09
C TYR A 266 -5.13 9.53 22.76
N LEU A 267 -5.81 8.40 22.84
CA LEU A 267 -6.62 7.85 21.76
C LEU A 267 -8.11 7.92 22.14
N VAL A 268 -8.99 7.86 21.14
CA VAL A 268 -10.44 7.85 21.34
C VAL A 268 -10.97 6.46 20.97
N LYS A 269 -11.74 5.84 21.86
CA LYS A 269 -12.44 4.57 21.63
C LYS A 269 -13.93 4.87 21.40
N ASP A 270 -14.49 4.32 20.33
CA ASP A 270 -15.91 4.39 19.94
C ASP A 270 -16.47 5.81 19.95
N ASP A 271 -15.69 6.79 19.50
CA ASP A 271 -16.01 8.24 19.49
C ASP A 271 -16.35 8.86 20.88
N GLU A 272 -16.17 8.12 21.97
CA GLU A 272 -16.64 8.50 23.31
C GLU A 272 -15.51 8.51 24.36
N GLU A 273 -14.81 7.39 24.52
CA GLU A 273 -13.87 7.20 25.61
C GLU A 273 -12.46 7.69 25.23
N ARG A 274 -11.88 8.57 26.05
CA ARG A 274 -10.48 8.99 25.88
C ARG A 274 -9.56 8.17 26.76
N ILE A 275 -8.65 7.44 26.13
CA ILE A 275 -7.65 6.63 26.81
C ILE A 275 -6.30 7.36 26.72
N ALA A 276 -5.70 7.68 27.86
CA ALA A 276 -4.45 8.45 27.92
C ALA A 276 -3.24 7.63 27.44
N LEU A 277 -2.35 8.28 26.69
CA LEU A 277 -1.06 7.75 26.28
C LEU A 277 0.03 8.31 27.19
N ASP A 278 1.05 7.51 27.49
CA ASP A 278 2.20 7.95 28.29
C ASP A 278 3.27 8.69 27.49
N ALA A 279 3.16 8.66 26.16
CA ALA A 279 3.85 9.53 25.22
C ALA A 279 2.96 9.71 23.97
N PRO A 280 3.09 10.84 23.25
CA PRO A 280 2.27 11.09 22.07
C PRO A 280 2.59 10.11 20.94
N ALA A 281 1.56 9.75 20.16
CA ALA A 281 1.76 9.02 18.91
C ALA A 281 2.49 9.93 17.90
N TYR A 282 3.36 9.36 17.08
CA TYR A 282 4.10 10.08 16.05
C TYR A 282 4.19 9.28 14.75
N LEU A 283 4.54 9.93 13.65
CA LEU A 283 4.87 9.25 12.39
C LEU A 283 6.36 8.96 12.33
N SER A 284 6.75 7.72 12.00
CA SER A 284 8.13 7.39 11.68
C SER A 284 8.62 8.15 10.43
N GLU A 285 9.92 8.08 10.14
CA GLU A 285 10.48 8.62 8.89
C GLU A 285 9.87 7.95 7.66
N ASP A 286 9.53 6.66 7.78
CA ASP A 286 8.80 5.86 6.80
C ASP A 286 7.25 6.03 6.92
N GLY A 287 6.79 7.04 7.66
CA GLY A 287 5.39 7.46 7.82
C GLY A 287 4.44 6.42 8.41
N TYR A 288 4.90 5.51 9.26
CA TYR A 288 4.03 4.63 10.04
C TYR A 288 3.65 5.26 11.37
N THR A 289 2.41 5.02 11.81
CA THR A 289 1.96 5.49 13.13
C THR A 289 2.63 4.68 14.24
N MET A 290 3.53 5.33 14.97
CA MET A 290 4.26 4.79 16.10
C MET A 290 3.50 5.07 17.41
N LEU A 291 3.24 4.01 18.17
CA LEU A 291 2.58 4.08 19.48
C LEU A 291 3.48 3.47 20.56
N PRO A 292 3.42 3.99 21.81
CA PRO A 292 4.08 3.35 22.93
C PRO A 292 3.55 1.92 23.11
N LEU A 293 4.41 0.95 23.42
CA LEU A 293 4.00 -0.46 23.57
C LEU A 293 2.80 -0.64 24.52
N ARG A 294 2.70 0.16 25.58
CA ARG A 294 1.58 0.09 26.53
C ARG A 294 0.26 0.57 25.92
N ALA A 295 0.32 1.53 24.99
CA ALA A 295 -0.85 2.02 24.29
C ALA A 295 -1.39 0.97 23.32
N LEU A 296 -0.50 0.20 22.68
CA LEU A 296 -0.85 -0.86 21.74
C LEU A 296 -1.74 -1.94 22.35
N LEU A 297 -1.61 -2.21 23.66
CA LEU A 297 -2.52 -3.11 24.39
C LEU A 297 -3.99 -2.66 24.36
N ASN A 298 -4.28 -1.37 24.25
CA ASN A 298 -5.66 -0.89 24.20
C ASN A 298 -6.34 -1.25 22.88
N VAL A 299 -5.55 -1.22 21.80
CA VAL A 299 -5.97 -1.48 20.41
C VAL A 299 -5.71 -2.93 19.99
N SER A 300 -5.53 -3.83 20.95
CA SER A 300 -5.39 -5.27 20.71
C SER A 300 -6.70 -6.03 20.86
N LYS A 301 -6.73 -7.20 20.21
CA LYS A 301 -7.60 -8.31 20.59
C LYS A 301 -7.41 -8.70 22.06
N ASP A 302 -8.40 -9.39 22.61
CA ASP A 302 -8.37 -9.84 23.99
C ASP A 302 -7.23 -10.84 24.27
N GLY A 303 -6.77 -10.87 25.53
CA GLY A 303 -5.75 -11.82 25.99
C GLY A 303 -4.29 -11.43 25.71
N VAL A 304 -4.02 -10.37 24.95
CA VAL A 304 -2.65 -9.89 24.71
C VAL A 304 -2.05 -9.29 25.98
N GLN A 305 -0.82 -9.70 26.30
CA GLN A 305 -0.04 -9.21 27.44
C GLN A 305 1.36 -8.81 26.98
N ILE A 306 1.97 -7.86 27.70
CA ILE A 306 3.36 -7.42 27.47
C ILE A 306 4.14 -7.52 28.78
N ASP A 307 5.25 -8.24 28.76
CA ASP A 307 6.29 -8.21 29.79
C ASP A 307 7.49 -7.40 29.30
N TRP A 308 8.00 -6.49 30.13
CA TRP A 308 9.08 -5.58 29.76
C TRP A 308 10.33 -5.83 30.61
N ASN A 309 11.41 -6.23 29.95
CA ASN A 309 12.72 -6.34 30.56
C ASN A 309 13.52 -5.04 30.38
N GLN A 310 13.54 -4.20 31.42
CA GLN A 310 14.25 -2.92 31.40
C GLN A 310 15.77 -3.05 31.21
N LYS A 311 16.37 -4.15 31.70
CA LYS A 311 17.84 -4.33 31.68
C LYS A 311 18.33 -4.66 30.27
N ASP A 312 17.62 -5.59 29.63
CA ASP A 312 18.01 -6.12 28.32
C ASP A 312 17.25 -5.43 27.18
N LYS A 313 16.29 -4.54 27.52
CA LYS A 313 15.50 -3.74 26.59
C LYS A 313 14.73 -4.60 25.59
N ILE A 314 14.04 -5.59 26.14
CA ILE A 314 13.25 -6.58 25.40
C ILE A 314 11.81 -6.51 25.89
N ALA A 315 10.88 -6.41 24.94
CA ALA A 315 9.47 -6.64 25.18
C ALA A 315 9.11 -8.08 24.78
N THR A 316 8.43 -8.79 25.68
CA THR A 316 7.87 -10.12 25.41
C THR A 316 6.36 -9.99 25.36
N ILE A 317 5.77 -10.26 24.19
CA ILE A 317 4.32 -10.26 24.00
C ILE A 317 3.84 -11.70 24.08
N THR A 318 2.75 -11.93 24.82
CA THR A 318 2.11 -13.26 24.90
C THR A 318 0.62 -13.13 24.69
N TYR A 319 0.06 -13.99 23.84
CA TYR A 319 -1.37 -14.16 23.64
C TYR A 319 -1.62 -15.59 23.14
N ASP A 320 -2.74 -16.19 23.50
CA ASP A 320 -3.04 -17.59 23.19
C ASP A 320 -1.83 -18.51 23.52
N ASP A 321 -1.30 -19.22 22.53
CA ASP A 321 -0.07 -20.01 22.61
C ASP A 321 1.14 -19.34 21.92
N THR A 322 1.02 -18.07 21.54
CA THR A 322 2.06 -17.30 20.83
C THR A 322 2.92 -16.49 21.78
N THR A 323 4.24 -16.54 21.57
CA THR A 323 5.22 -15.68 22.24
C THR A 323 6.02 -14.90 21.21
N VAL A 324 6.01 -13.58 21.34
CA VAL A 324 6.84 -12.69 20.52
C VAL A 324 7.91 -12.04 21.38
N VAL A 325 9.14 -12.03 20.90
CA VAL A 325 10.29 -11.38 21.53
C VAL A 325 10.73 -10.23 20.64
N ILE A 326 10.63 -9.00 21.16
CA ILE A 326 10.97 -7.76 20.46
C ILE A 326 12.14 -7.09 21.19
N PRO A 327 13.36 -7.16 20.63
CA PRO A 327 14.45 -6.26 21.01
C PRO A 327 14.09 -4.84 20.56
N VAL A 328 14.11 -3.85 21.46
CA VAL A 328 13.71 -2.46 21.14
C VAL A 328 14.84 -1.43 21.22
N GLU A 329 16.07 -1.91 21.20
CA GLU A 329 17.26 -1.07 21.01
C GLU A 329 17.94 -1.39 19.70
N GLY A 330 18.30 -0.33 18.96
CA GLY A 330 19.04 -0.42 17.71
C GLY A 330 18.18 -0.07 16.49
N THR A 331 18.69 -0.43 15.32
CA THR A 331 18.02 -0.27 14.02
C THR A 331 17.60 -1.62 13.45
N ASP A 332 17.61 -2.67 14.28
CA ASP A 332 17.26 -4.02 13.86
C ASP A 332 15.74 -4.13 13.73
N LYS A 333 15.29 -4.69 12.62
CA LYS A 333 13.87 -4.94 12.33
C LYS A 333 13.47 -6.38 12.67
N THR A 334 14.42 -7.24 13.01
CA THR A 334 14.15 -8.65 13.26
C THR A 334 13.59 -8.88 14.67
N VAL A 335 12.46 -9.56 14.72
CA VAL A 335 11.84 -10.08 15.94
C VAL A 335 11.71 -11.59 15.87
N THR A 336 11.39 -12.21 16.99
CA THR A 336 11.17 -13.66 17.04
C THR A 336 9.73 -13.96 17.43
N ILE A 337 8.99 -14.65 16.56
CA ILE A 337 7.63 -15.15 16.82
C ILE A 337 7.73 -16.67 16.98
N ASN A 338 7.39 -17.20 18.16
CA ASN A 338 7.46 -18.64 18.47
C ASN A 338 8.83 -19.31 18.17
N GLY A 339 9.91 -18.54 18.22
CA GLY A 339 11.27 -19.02 17.93
C GLY A 339 11.73 -18.81 16.48
N GLU A 340 10.86 -18.37 15.59
CA GLU A 340 11.17 -18.07 14.19
C GLU A 340 11.39 -16.58 13.97
N GLU A 341 12.38 -16.22 13.15
CA GLU A 341 12.69 -14.83 12.84
C GLU A 341 11.64 -14.24 11.89
N THR A 342 11.20 -13.02 12.19
CA THR A 342 10.28 -12.23 11.37
C THR A 342 10.84 -10.83 11.25
N ILE A 343 10.86 -10.29 10.03
CA ILE A 343 11.35 -8.94 9.75
C ILE A 343 10.17 -7.98 9.78
N LEU A 344 10.24 -7.00 10.67
CA LEU A 344 9.27 -5.91 10.77
C LEU A 344 9.47 -4.88 9.65
N VAL A 345 8.45 -4.07 9.41
CA VAL A 345 8.49 -2.96 8.46
C VAL A 345 9.31 -1.81 9.05
N THR A 346 9.09 -1.49 10.32
CA THR A 346 9.87 -0.48 11.05
C THR A 346 10.73 -1.11 12.15
N ALA A 347 11.91 -0.54 12.40
CA ALA A 347 12.68 -0.92 13.57
C ALA A 347 11.95 -0.40 14.84
N PRO A 348 11.78 -1.22 15.89
CA PRO A 348 11.22 -0.72 17.15
C PRO A 348 12.11 0.39 17.72
N GLN A 349 11.50 1.45 18.26
CA GLN A 349 12.23 2.67 18.63
C GLN A 349 12.12 2.96 20.13
N THR A 350 13.20 3.47 20.73
CA THR A 350 13.14 4.05 22.07
C THR A 350 13.18 5.57 21.99
N VAL A 351 12.05 6.22 22.29
CA VAL A 351 11.92 7.69 22.33
C VAL A 351 11.57 8.12 23.74
N ASN A 352 12.36 9.02 24.34
CA ASN A 352 12.14 9.53 25.71
C ASN A 352 11.93 8.41 26.76
N ASP A 353 12.77 7.37 26.73
CA ASP A 353 12.66 6.19 27.62
C ASP A 353 11.33 5.42 27.49
N ARG A 354 10.69 5.47 26.32
CA ARG A 354 9.53 4.66 25.96
C ARG A 354 9.82 3.87 24.69
N ALA A 355 9.47 2.59 24.72
CA ALA A 355 9.54 1.72 23.56
C ALA A 355 8.29 1.93 22.70
N PHE A 356 8.50 2.09 21.41
CA PHE A 356 7.48 2.28 20.38
C PHE A 356 7.57 1.18 19.35
N LEU A 357 6.42 0.82 18.82
CA LEU A 357 6.26 -0.05 17.66
C LEU A 357 5.20 0.57 16.76
N SER A 358 5.33 0.37 15.44
CA SER A 358 4.30 0.81 14.51
C SER A 358 3.00 0.00 14.70
N LEU A 359 1.84 0.58 14.39
CA LEU A 359 0.57 -0.17 14.37
C LEU A 359 0.59 -1.33 13.38
N ARG A 360 1.27 -1.16 12.24
CA ARG A 360 1.40 -2.19 11.20
C ARG A 360 2.17 -3.39 11.74
N ASP A 361 3.32 -3.13 12.34
CA ASP A 361 4.12 -4.17 12.99
C ASP A 361 3.38 -4.78 14.20
N TRP A 362 2.56 -4.00 14.91
CA TRP A 362 1.69 -4.52 15.96
C TRP A 362 0.68 -5.53 15.42
N CYS A 363 0.05 -5.25 14.27
CA CYS A 363 -0.82 -6.20 13.58
C CYS A 363 -0.07 -7.49 13.23
N THR A 364 1.14 -7.36 12.65
CA THR A 364 1.99 -8.52 12.33
C THR A 364 2.30 -9.38 13.55
N VAL A 365 2.78 -8.78 14.65
CA VAL A 365 3.18 -9.54 15.84
C VAL A 365 2.02 -10.06 16.66
N THR A 366 0.80 -9.55 16.47
CA THR A 366 -0.39 -10.03 17.19
C THR A 366 -1.33 -10.89 16.33
N GLY A 367 -1.00 -11.05 15.03
CA GLY A 367 -1.83 -11.76 14.06
C GLY A 367 -3.14 -11.05 13.75
N MET A 368 -3.20 -9.73 13.87
CA MET A 368 -4.33 -8.91 13.46
C MET A 368 -4.17 -8.50 11.98
N SER A 369 -5.28 -8.22 11.29
CA SER A 369 -5.23 -7.75 9.90
C SER A 369 -4.75 -6.31 9.82
N THR A 370 -3.95 -5.97 8.82
CA THR A 370 -3.59 -4.58 8.49
C THR A 370 -4.76 -3.83 7.85
N ASP A 371 -5.75 -4.53 7.27
CA ASP A 371 -7.00 -3.94 6.75
C ASP A 371 -7.81 -3.19 7.82
N ALA A 372 -7.54 -3.48 9.09
CA ALA A 372 -8.15 -2.78 10.21
C ALA A 372 -7.71 -1.31 10.31
N LEU A 373 -6.61 -0.93 9.65
CA LEU A 373 -5.98 0.39 9.73
C LEU A 373 -6.44 1.27 8.57
N GLN A 374 -6.91 2.47 8.89
CA GLN A 374 -7.26 3.49 7.90
C GLN A 374 -6.61 4.81 8.29
N TRP A 375 -5.82 5.40 7.39
CA TRP A 375 -5.16 6.67 7.62
C TRP A 375 -5.92 7.81 6.95
N ASP A 376 -6.20 8.86 7.72
CA ASP A 376 -6.73 10.15 7.26
C ASP A 376 -5.59 11.18 7.35
N SER A 377 -5.09 11.61 6.19
CA SER A 377 -3.99 12.57 6.10
C SER A 377 -4.39 13.98 6.49
N ALA A 378 -5.62 14.41 6.16
CA ALA A 378 -6.14 15.74 6.44
C ALA A 378 -6.22 16.00 7.95
N THR A 379 -6.60 15.00 8.73
CA THR A 379 -6.66 15.10 10.19
C THR A 379 -5.44 14.54 10.90
N LYS A 380 -4.53 13.89 10.16
CA LYS A 380 -3.38 13.12 10.67
C LYS A 380 -3.83 12.12 11.73
N THR A 381 -4.83 11.32 11.39
CA THR A 381 -5.48 10.36 12.29
C THR A 381 -5.47 8.98 11.65
N VAL A 382 -5.05 7.96 12.41
CA VAL A 382 -5.32 6.57 12.04
C VAL A 382 -6.53 6.06 12.80
N THR A 383 -7.46 5.44 12.09
CA THR A 383 -8.59 4.70 12.63
C THR A 383 -8.25 3.22 12.58
N MET A 384 -8.43 2.52 13.70
CA MET A 384 -8.20 1.09 13.82
C MET A 384 -9.46 0.39 14.30
N THR A 385 -9.95 -0.58 13.53
CA THR A 385 -11.10 -1.42 13.92
C THR A 385 -10.62 -2.73 14.53
N VAL A 386 -11.10 -3.06 15.73
CA VAL A 386 -10.63 -4.23 16.50
C VAL A 386 -11.81 -5.07 16.94
N GLU A 387 -11.78 -6.35 16.62
CA GLU A 387 -12.70 -7.35 17.18
C GLU A 387 -12.17 -7.83 18.55
N LYS A 388 -13.04 -7.84 19.56
CA LYS A 388 -12.75 -8.30 20.91
C LYS A 388 -13.61 -9.49 21.33
#